data_AF-A0A1B6JY99-F1
#
_entry.id   AF-A0A1B6JY99-F1
#
_cell.length_a   1.000
_cell.length_b   1.000
_cell.length_c   1.000
_cell.angle_alpha   90.00
_cell.angle_beta   90.00
_cell.angle_gamma   90.00
#
_symmetry.space_group_name_H-M   'P 1'
#
loop_
_entity.id
_entity.type
_entity.pdbx_description
1 polymer ?
#
loop_
_entity_poly.entity_id
_entity_poly.type
_entity_poly.pdbx_seq_one_letter_code
_entity_poly.pdbx_strand_id
1 'polypeptide(L)'
;MVSATASCVVDNSLAQTFDNKTYPINLGKCWYTMFHYTPKEDPTSSESSSEDDQDNFSVLVRDASSPVEKEVMIVLGEYNINMQPTSGDSPAKVVVNGQQASVSKSQLSQLYDQSGDLLAEWHAKPNGEVHLYAPQHDIMVQYDGTAVKVKAQNSYRSETRGLCGTFNTQPVDDFTTP
;
A
#
# COMPACT_ATOMS: atom_id res chain seq x y z
N MET A 1 -7.62 -21.83 -10.47
CA MET A 1 -8.26 -21.44 -9.20
C MET A 1 -8.23 -19.91 -9.16
N VAL A 2 -9.37 -19.24 -8.99
CA VAL A 2 -9.38 -17.78 -8.82
C VAL A 2 -8.88 -17.51 -7.40
N SER A 3 -7.70 -16.91 -7.27
CA SER A 3 -7.21 -16.49 -5.95
C SER A 3 -8.13 -15.41 -5.40
N ALA A 4 -8.66 -15.62 -4.19
CA ALA A 4 -9.52 -14.63 -3.56
C ALA A 4 -8.65 -13.51 -2.97
N THR A 5 -9.04 -12.26 -3.24
CA THR A 5 -8.38 -11.05 -2.74
C THR A 5 -9.24 -10.38 -1.68
N ALA A 6 -8.60 -9.70 -0.73
CA ALA A 6 -9.24 -8.81 0.23
C ALA A 6 -8.81 -7.36 -0.02
N SER A 7 -9.63 -6.41 0.42
CA SER A 7 -9.35 -4.97 0.29
C SER A 7 -9.33 -4.30 1.66
N CYS A 8 -8.36 -3.42 1.85
CA CYS A 8 -8.31 -2.47 2.94
C CYS A 8 -8.40 -1.06 2.36
N VAL A 9 -9.13 -0.16 3.02
CA VAL A 9 -9.33 1.23 2.56
C VAL A 9 -9.02 2.19 3.70
N VAL A 10 -8.31 3.26 3.39
CA VAL A 10 -8.14 4.44 4.25
C VAL A 10 -8.61 5.65 3.46
N ASP A 11 -9.64 6.35 3.94
CA ASP A 11 -10.17 7.58 3.34
C ASP A 11 -10.00 8.78 4.29
N ASN A 12 -10.73 9.87 4.02
CA ASN A 12 -10.71 11.09 4.82
C ASN A 12 -10.80 10.82 6.34
N SER A 13 -11.79 10.05 6.79
CA SER A 13 -12.11 9.90 8.22
C SER A 13 -12.34 8.47 8.68
N LEU A 14 -12.32 7.50 7.77
CA LEU A 14 -12.55 6.09 8.06
C LEU A 14 -11.41 5.23 7.52
N ALA A 15 -11.13 4.17 8.26
CA ALA A 15 -10.39 3.02 7.77
C ALA A 15 -11.29 1.79 7.79
N GLN A 16 -11.13 0.93 6.79
CA GLN A 16 -11.74 -0.39 6.70
C GLN A 16 -10.64 -1.43 6.56
N THR A 17 -10.58 -2.39 7.48
CA THR A 17 -9.59 -3.47 7.49
C THR A 17 -9.89 -4.53 6.42
N PHE A 18 -8.95 -5.45 6.20
CA PHE A 18 -9.18 -6.61 5.33
C PHE A 18 -10.30 -7.52 5.82
N ASP A 19 -10.56 -7.56 7.14
CA ASP A 19 -11.62 -8.35 7.76
C ASP A 19 -12.94 -7.57 7.89
N ASN A 20 -13.08 -6.51 7.09
CA ASN A 20 -14.30 -5.72 6.93
C ASN A 20 -14.74 -4.95 8.19
N LYS A 21 -13.79 -4.61 9.08
CA LYS A 21 -14.04 -3.73 10.23
C LYS A 21 -13.80 -2.28 9.86
N THR A 22 -14.81 -1.45 10.04
CA THR A 22 -14.72 0.00 9.80
C THR A 22 -14.56 0.75 11.12
N TYR A 23 -13.66 1.74 11.16
CA TYR A 23 -13.41 2.55 12.34
C TYR A 23 -12.94 3.97 11.98
N PRO A 24 -13.18 4.96 12.85
CA PRO A 24 -12.74 6.33 12.60
C PRO A 24 -11.24 6.48 12.75
N ILE A 25 -10.64 7.33 11.91
CA ILE A 25 -9.23 7.67 11.94
C ILE A 25 -9.02 9.18 11.96
N ASN A 26 -7.87 9.61 12.48
CA ASN A 26 -7.36 10.97 12.42
C ASN A 26 -5.83 10.89 12.30
N LEU A 27 -5.33 10.94 11.07
CA LEU A 27 -3.91 10.70 10.78
C LEU A 27 -3.06 11.94 11.09
N GLY A 28 -3.46 13.12 10.65
CA GLY A 28 -2.58 14.29 10.71
C GLY A 28 -1.34 14.12 9.83
N LYS A 29 -0.22 14.78 10.18
CA LYS A 29 0.96 14.91 9.30
C LYS A 29 2.03 13.82 9.47
N CYS A 30 1.89 12.96 10.48
CA CYS A 30 2.81 11.84 10.69
C CYS A 30 2.49 10.70 9.73
N TRP A 31 3.50 9.92 9.36
CA TRP A 31 3.27 8.68 8.60
C TRP A 31 2.71 7.60 9.52
N TYR A 32 1.59 7.00 9.11
CA TYR A 32 1.00 5.83 9.75
C TYR A 32 1.16 4.63 8.85
N THR A 33 1.50 3.49 9.44
CA THR A 33 1.53 2.22 8.72
C THR A 33 0.10 1.79 8.39
N MET A 34 -0.30 1.98 7.13
CA MET A 34 -1.58 1.47 6.63
C MET A 34 -1.50 -0.06 6.51
N PHE A 35 -0.45 -0.54 5.84
CA PHE A 35 -0.17 -1.95 5.59
C PHE A 35 1.32 -2.18 5.75
N HIS A 36 1.70 -3.26 6.43
CA HIS A 36 3.07 -3.77 6.44
C HIS A 36 3.03 -5.28 6.37
N TYR A 37 3.82 -5.85 5.48
CA TYR A 37 4.01 -7.30 5.40
C TYR A 37 4.87 -7.79 6.56
N THR A 38 4.39 -8.78 7.29
CA THR A 38 5.10 -9.41 8.41
C THR A 38 4.99 -10.94 8.28
N PRO A 39 6.01 -11.62 7.73
CA PRO A 39 6.03 -13.08 7.62
C PRO A 39 5.79 -13.75 8.99
N LYS A 40 5.20 -14.94 8.98
CA LYS A 40 5.11 -15.77 10.20
C LYS A 40 6.51 -16.25 10.59
N GLU A 41 6.88 -16.11 11.86
CA GLU A 41 8.11 -16.73 12.36
C GLU A 41 8.01 -18.25 12.23
N ASP A 42 9.01 -18.87 11.60
CA ASP A 42 9.15 -20.33 11.60
C ASP A 42 9.86 -20.74 12.91
N PRO A 43 9.20 -21.45 13.84
CA PRO A 43 9.80 -21.84 15.11
C PRO A 43 10.97 -22.84 14.97
N THR A 44 11.21 -23.37 13.76
CA THR A 44 12.30 -24.31 13.46
C THR A 44 13.49 -23.68 12.74
N SER A 45 13.36 -22.45 12.24
CA SER A 45 14.47 -21.73 11.64
C SER A 45 15.34 -21.12 12.75
N SER A 46 16.53 -21.67 12.95
CA SER A 46 17.58 -21.08 13.79
C SER A 46 18.27 -19.88 13.15
N GLU A 47 17.75 -19.38 12.04
CA GLU A 47 18.25 -18.17 11.41
C GLU A 47 17.63 -16.99 12.15
N SER A 48 18.51 -16.18 12.75
CA SER A 48 18.19 -14.79 13.05
C SER A 48 17.47 -14.19 11.86
N SER A 49 16.34 -13.52 12.09
CA SER A 49 15.49 -12.80 11.15
C SER A 49 16.19 -11.60 10.48
N SER A 50 17.44 -11.78 10.08
CA SER A 50 18.22 -10.84 9.30
C SER A 50 17.87 -11.00 7.83
N GLU A 51 17.04 -10.08 7.36
CA GLU A 51 17.28 -9.32 6.12
C GLU A 51 17.27 -10.09 4.80
N ASP A 52 16.07 -10.35 4.28
CA ASP A 52 15.83 -10.02 2.87
C ASP A 52 15.02 -8.72 2.86
N ASP A 53 15.70 -7.58 2.90
CA ASP A 53 15.06 -6.28 2.68
C ASP A 53 14.27 -6.24 1.35
N GLN A 54 14.52 -7.17 0.44
CA GLN A 54 13.78 -7.34 -0.82
C GLN A 54 12.32 -7.75 -0.64
N ASP A 55 11.95 -8.44 0.45
CA ASP A 55 10.56 -8.82 0.71
C ASP A 55 9.76 -7.75 1.47
N ASN A 56 10.43 -6.66 1.89
CA ASN A 56 9.77 -5.57 2.62
C ASN A 56 8.81 -4.79 1.71
N PHE A 57 7.51 -5.03 1.92
CA PHE A 57 6.43 -4.24 1.36
C PHE A 57 5.68 -3.50 2.46
N SER A 58 5.62 -2.17 2.35
CA SER A 58 4.81 -1.33 3.25
C SER A 58 4.02 -0.29 2.47
N VAL A 59 2.82 0.03 2.95
CA VAL A 59 2.05 1.21 2.56
C VAL A 59 1.89 2.08 3.79
N LEU A 60 2.38 3.30 3.71
CA LEU A 60 2.22 4.34 4.71
C LEU A 60 1.25 5.40 4.18
N VAL A 61 0.49 6.00 5.08
CA VAL A 61 -0.50 7.03 4.77
C VAL A 61 -0.45 8.15 5.78
N ARG A 62 -0.71 9.38 5.32
CA ARG A 62 -0.89 10.57 6.17
C ARG A 62 -1.84 11.57 5.51
N ASP A 63 -2.27 12.57 6.25
CA ASP A 63 -2.98 13.71 5.67
C ASP A 63 -2.01 14.60 4.87
N ALA A 64 -2.43 15.04 3.69
CA ALA A 64 -1.65 15.85 2.76
C ALA A 64 -1.66 17.33 3.16
N SER A 65 -2.23 18.23 2.35
CA SER A 65 -2.39 19.65 2.76
C SER A 65 -3.57 19.81 3.71
N SER A 66 -4.64 19.04 3.51
CA SER A 66 -5.85 19.00 4.33
C SER A 66 -6.11 17.60 4.90
N PRO A 67 -7.02 17.44 5.89
CA PRO A 67 -7.44 16.12 6.37
C PRO A 67 -8.18 15.28 5.31
N VAL A 68 -8.74 15.93 4.28
CA VAL A 68 -9.48 15.25 3.21
C VAL A 68 -8.54 14.58 2.21
N GLU A 69 -7.40 15.21 1.96
CA GLU A 69 -6.41 14.71 1.03
C GLU A 69 -5.40 13.82 1.73
N LYS A 70 -4.97 12.74 1.09
CA LYS A 70 -3.98 11.81 1.63
C LYS A 70 -2.69 11.87 0.84
N GLU A 71 -1.55 11.67 1.49
CA GLU A 71 -0.32 11.27 0.81
C GLU A 71 -0.05 9.80 1.12
N VAL A 72 0.52 9.10 0.14
CA VAL A 72 0.85 7.67 0.25
C VAL A 72 2.34 7.50 0.01
N MET A 73 2.98 6.68 0.81
CA MET A 73 4.34 6.20 0.56
C MET A 73 4.29 4.68 0.51
N ILE A 74 4.74 4.11 -0.59
CA ILE A 74 4.92 2.67 -0.74
C ILE A 74 6.41 2.39 -0.66
N VAL A 75 6.80 1.52 0.27
CA VAL A 75 8.18 1.05 0.44
C VAL A 75 8.27 -0.34 -0.15
N LEU A 76 9.16 -0.51 -1.13
CA LEU A 76 9.46 -1.75 -1.85
C LEU A 76 10.97 -2.00 -1.76
N GLY A 77 11.41 -2.72 -0.74
CA GLY A 77 12.82 -2.80 -0.36
C GLY A 77 13.46 -1.42 -0.23
N GLU A 78 14.44 -1.11 -1.07
CA GLU A 78 15.13 0.19 -1.06
C GLU A 78 14.36 1.32 -1.79
N TYR A 79 13.27 1.01 -2.48
CA TYR A 79 12.52 1.96 -3.29
C TYR A 79 11.36 2.59 -2.52
N ASN A 80 11.27 3.92 -2.57
CA ASN A 80 10.18 4.69 -2.02
C ASN A 80 9.37 5.31 -3.16
N ILE A 81 8.10 4.90 -3.29
CA ILE A 81 7.14 5.43 -4.26
C ILE A 81 6.14 6.29 -3.50
N ASN A 82 6.24 7.61 -3.66
CA ASN A 82 5.32 8.56 -3.06
C ASN A 82 4.24 8.95 -4.07
N MET A 83 2.98 8.90 -3.63
CA MET A 83 1.84 9.43 -4.38
C MET A 83 1.25 10.62 -3.64
N GLN A 84 1.08 11.73 -4.37
CA GLN A 84 0.59 12.99 -3.83
C GLN A 84 -0.67 13.45 -4.59
N PRO A 85 -1.62 14.08 -3.89
CA PRO A 85 -2.87 14.50 -4.48
C PRO A 85 -2.63 15.63 -5.47
N THR A 86 -3.47 15.70 -6.49
CA THR A 86 -3.50 16.78 -7.48
C THR A 86 -4.92 17.33 -7.58
N SER A 87 -5.06 18.58 -8.00
CA SER A 87 -6.37 19.21 -8.13
C SER A 87 -7.13 18.74 -9.38
N GLY A 88 -8.45 18.60 -9.26
CA GLY A 88 -9.35 18.21 -10.35
C GLY A 88 -9.11 16.78 -10.84
N ASP A 89 -9.40 16.51 -12.13
CA ASP A 89 -9.28 15.18 -12.76
C ASP A 89 -7.83 14.85 -13.24
N SER A 90 -6.87 15.65 -12.77
CA SER A 90 -5.45 15.39 -13.02
C SER A 90 -5.04 14.15 -12.25
N PRO A 91 -4.27 13.24 -12.86
CA PRO A 91 -3.72 12.10 -12.12
C PRO A 91 -2.84 12.54 -10.96
N ALA A 92 -2.92 11.79 -9.87
CA ALA A 92 -2.01 11.96 -8.75
C ALA A 92 -0.54 11.97 -9.19
N LYS A 93 0.27 12.79 -8.53
CA LYS A 93 1.70 12.86 -8.81
C LYS A 93 2.38 11.63 -8.20
N VAL A 94 3.20 10.94 -9.00
CA VAL A 94 4.06 9.83 -8.54
C VAL A 94 5.52 10.30 -8.48
N VAL A 95 6.20 10.01 -7.38
CA VAL A 95 7.61 10.35 -7.14
C VAL A 95 8.32 9.10 -6.65
N VAL A 96 9.32 8.63 -7.40
CA VAL A 96 10.14 7.46 -7.05
C VAL A 96 11.50 7.95 -6.57
N ASN A 97 11.88 7.62 -5.34
CA ASN A 97 13.16 8.02 -4.73
C ASN A 97 13.46 9.53 -4.86
N GLY A 98 12.42 10.36 -4.72
CA GLY A 98 12.51 11.82 -4.85
C GLY A 98 12.45 12.37 -6.28
N GLN A 99 12.50 11.51 -7.30
CA GLN A 99 12.38 11.91 -8.70
C GLN A 99 10.95 11.74 -9.20
N GLN A 100 10.41 12.79 -9.83
CA GLN A 100 9.06 12.72 -10.38
C GLN A 100 9.01 11.72 -11.53
N ALA A 101 8.09 10.76 -11.45
CA ALA A 101 7.84 9.78 -12.48
C ALA A 101 6.63 10.16 -13.33
N SER A 102 6.61 9.70 -14.59
CA SER A 102 5.47 9.94 -15.47
C SER A 102 4.25 9.16 -15.01
N VAL A 103 3.06 9.73 -15.25
CA VAL A 103 1.78 9.06 -15.03
C VAL A 103 0.93 9.24 -16.28
N SER A 104 0.52 8.15 -16.90
CA SER A 104 -0.23 8.15 -18.16
C SER A 104 -1.59 7.47 -17.99
N LYS A 105 -2.59 7.96 -18.73
CA LYS A 105 -3.93 7.33 -18.82
C LYS A 105 -4.00 6.20 -19.85
N SER A 106 -2.99 6.08 -20.72
CA SER A 106 -2.99 5.16 -21.87
C SER A 106 -1.82 4.18 -21.88
N GLN A 107 -0.78 4.41 -21.07
CA GLN A 107 0.43 3.62 -21.04
C GLN A 107 0.82 3.30 -19.60
N LEU A 108 1.35 2.09 -19.39
CA LEU A 108 1.95 1.70 -18.11
C LEU A 108 3.30 2.39 -17.97
N SER A 109 3.51 3.03 -16.82
CA SER A 109 4.84 3.38 -16.34
C SER A 109 5.36 2.24 -15.49
N GLN A 110 6.66 1.97 -15.56
CA GLN A 110 7.28 0.79 -14.95
C GLN A 110 8.53 1.20 -14.18
N LEU A 111 8.75 0.53 -13.06
CA LEU A 111 9.94 0.63 -12.22
C LEU A 111 10.63 -0.73 -12.19
N TYR A 112 11.93 -0.72 -12.52
CA TYR A 112 12.78 -1.88 -12.50
C TYR A 112 13.88 -1.71 -11.46
N ASP A 113 14.34 -2.83 -10.92
CA ASP A 113 15.53 -2.85 -10.07
C ASP A 113 16.83 -2.78 -10.90
N GLN A 114 17.98 -2.88 -10.23
CA GLN A 114 19.30 -2.87 -10.88
C GLN A 114 19.57 -4.15 -11.70
N SER A 115 18.88 -5.25 -11.40
CA SER A 115 18.98 -6.54 -12.08
C SER A 115 18.10 -6.60 -13.34
N GLY A 116 17.17 -5.66 -13.49
CA GLY A 116 16.19 -5.59 -14.58
C GLY A 116 14.86 -6.26 -14.25
N ASP A 117 14.62 -6.60 -12.98
CA ASP A 117 13.36 -7.19 -12.52
C ASP A 117 12.30 -6.11 -12.30
N LEU A 118 11.07 -6.39 -12.74
CA LEU A 118 9.95 -5.46 -12.61
C LEU A 118 9.49 -5.40 -11.15
N LEU A 119 9.65 -4.24 -10.52
CA LEU A 119 9.26 -3.99 -9.13
C LEU A 119 7.82 -3.48 -9.01
N ALA A 120 7.46 -2.52 -9.85
CA ALA A 120 6.14 -1.91 -9.85
C ALA A 120 5.77 -1.36 -11.22
N GLU A 121 4.47 -1.33 -11.51
CA GLU A 121 3.91 -0.64 -12.65
C GLU A 121 2.68 0.18 -12.26
N TRP A 122 2.48 1.32 -12.91
CA TRP A 122 1.32 2.16 -12.63
C TRP A 122 0.76 2.86 -13.87
N HIS A 123 -0.52 3.17 -13.81
CA HIS A 123 -1.21 4.02 -14.76
C HIS A 123 -2.34 4.77 -14.06
N ALA A 124 -2.81 5.85 -14.70
CA ALA A 124 -4.01 6.56 -14.27
C ALA A 124 -5.25 6.04 -15.01
N LYS A 125 -6.36 6.02 -14.29
CA LYS A 125 -7.70 5.83 -14.86
C LYS A 125 -8.21 7.15 -15.45
N PRO A 126 -9.29 7.14 -16.25
CA PRO A 126 -9.85 8.36 -16.83
C PRO A 126 -10.18 9.46 -15.81
N ASN A 127 -10.63 9.08 -14.61
CA ASN A 127 -10.94 9.96 -13.47
C ASN A 127 -9.69 10.46 -12.70
N GLY A 128 -8.48 10.07 -13.10
CA GLY A 128 -7.24 10.48 -12.41
C GLY A 128 -6.78 9.52 -11.31
N GLU A 129 -7.59 8.52 -10.93
CA GLU A 129 -7.19 7.49 -9.96
C GLU A 129 -5.97 6.72 -10.47
N VAL A 130 -4.91 6.66 -9.67
CA VAL A 130 -3.69 5.91 -9.99
C VAL A 130 -3.84 4.49 -9.48
N HIS A 131 -3.65 3.54 -10.38
CA HIS A 131 -3.52 2.12 -10.06
C HIS A 131 -2.06 1.74 -10.15
N LEU A 132 -1.47 1.30 -9.05
CA LEU A 132 -0.15 0.72 -8.97
C LEU A 132 -0.27 -0.79 -8.70
N TYR A 133 0.54 -1.58 -9.38
CA TYR A 133 0.67 -3.02 -9.17
C TYR A 133 2.14 -3.37 -8.92
N ALA A 134 2.41 -4.11 -7.84
CA ALA A 134 3.72 -4.64 -7.52
C ALA A 134 3.70 -6.17 -7.75
N PRO A 135 4.16 -6.65 -8.92
CA PRO A 135 3.96 -8.04 -9.33
C PRO A 135 4.67 -9.06 -8.43
N GLN A 136 5.85 -8.73 -7.90
CA GLN A 136 6.60 -9.63 -7.02
C GLN A 136 5.89 -9.88 -5.68
N HIS A 137 5.09 -8.91 -5.23
CA HIS A 137 4.29 -9.01 -4.01
C HIS A 137 2.83 -9.37 -4.28
N ASP A 138 2.39 -9.36 -5.54
CA ASP A 138 0.99 -9.48 -5.95
C ASP A 138 0.03 -8.54 -5.17
N ILE A 139 0.47 -7.30 -4.97
CA ILE A 139 -0.31 -6.24 -4.31
C ILE A 139 -0.70 -5.16 -5.31
N MET A 140 -1.95 -4.73 -5.23
CA MET A 140 -2.46 -3.57 -5.96
C MET A 140 -2.78 -2.43 -4.99
N VAL A 141 -2.32 -1.22 -5.32
CA VAL A 141 -2.68 0.02 -4.62
C VAL A 141 -3.47 0.91 -5.57
N GLN A 142 -4.63 1.37 -5.12
CA GLN A 142 -5.49 2.31 -5.82
C GLN A 142 -5.57 3.61 -5.04
N TYR A 143 -5.37 4.74 -5.70
CA TYR A 143 -5.27 6.03 -5.03
C TYR A 143 -5.87 7.15 -5.88
N ASP A 144 -6.79 7.91 -5.29
CA ASP A 144 -7.52 9.00 -5.97
C ASP A 144 -7.20 10.40 -5.42
N GLY A 145 -6.26 10.52 -4.49
CA GLY A 145 -5.95 11.79 -3.80
C GLY A 145 -6.59 11.92 -2.42
N THR A 146 -7.71 11.23 -2.18
CA THR A 146 -8.51 11.32 -0.93
C THR A 146 -8.66 9.99 -0.22
N ALA A 147 -8.54 8.89 -0.96
CA ALA A 147 -8.61 7.54 -0.45
C ALA A 147 -7.50 6.68 -1.04
N VAL A 148 -7.04 5.74 -0.23
CA VAL A 148 -6.06 4.71 -0.57
C VAL A 148 -6.74 3.37 -0.38
N LYS A 149 -6.65 2.48 -1.37
CA LYS A 149 -7.12 1.09 -1.26
C LYS A 149 -5.99 0.14 -1.58
N VAL A 150 -5.70 -0.75 -0.65
CA VAL A 150 -4.76 -1.86 -0.84
C VAL A 150 -5.56 -3.12 -1.09
N LYS A 151 -5.20 -3.86 -2.13
CA LYS A 151 -5.72 -5.20 -2.41
C LYS A 151 -4.60 -6.21 -2.28
N ALA A 152 -4.82 -7.21 -1.43
CA ALA A 152 -3.86 -8.27 -1.15
C ALA A 152 -4.50 -9.65 -1.40
N GLN A 153 -3.68 -10.61 -1.80
CA GLN A 153 -4.08 -12.01 -1.96
C GLN A 153 -4.24 -12.71 -0.61
N ASN A 154 -5.03 -13.78 -0.59
CA ASN A 154 -5.17 -14.66 0.58
C ASN A 154 -3.85 -15.24 1.13
N SER A 155 -2.74 -15.22 0.38
CA SER A 155 -1.41 -15.61 0.89
C SER A 155 -0.95 -14.72 2.05
N TYR A 156 -1.39 -13.46 2.10
CA TYR A 156 -1.07 -12.51 3.17
C TYR A 156 -1.83 -12.75 4.47
N ARG A 157 -2.64 -13.81 4.57
CA ARG A 157 -3.45 -14.07 5.77
C ARG A 157 -2.59 -14.23 7.01
N SER A 158 -2.92 -13.43 8.04
CA SER A 158 -2.17 -13.35 9.30
C SER A 158 -0.74 -12.82 9.18
N GLU A 159 -0.37 -12.27 8.02
CA GLU A 159 0.96 -11.73 7.72
C GLU A 159 0.92 -10.21 7.46
N THR A 160 -0.09 -9.54 8.02
CA THR A 160 -0.26 -8.10 7.88
C THR A 160 -0.30 -7.41 9.23
N ARG A 161 0.25 -6.20 9.30
CA ARG A 161 0.11 -5.28 10.43
C ARG A 161 -0.23 -3.87 9.94
N GLY A 162 -0.66 -3.01 10.87
CA GLY A 162 -1.03 -1.62 10.60
C GLY A 162 -2.54 -1.38 10.60
N LEU A 163 -2.96 -0.25 10.04
CA LEU A 163 -4.38 0.16 10.00
C LEU A 163 -5.28 -0.84 9.26
N CYS A 164 -4.73 -1.66 8.38
CA CYS A 164 -5.45 -2.69 7.65
C CYS A 164 -5.76 -3.97 8.45
N GLY A 165 -5.30 -4.07 9.69
CA GLY A 165 -5.56 -5.20 10.58
C GLY A 165 -4.70 -6.43 10.28
N THR A 166 -5.14 -7.59 10.78
CA THR A 166 -4.37 -8.84 10.80
C THR A 166 -4.66 -9.75 9.60
N PHE A 167 -5.75 -9.49 8.88
CA PHE A 167 -6.21 -10.26 7.73
C PHE A 167 -6.34 -11.75 8.04
N ASN A 168 -7.07 -12.11 9.09
CA ASN A 168 -7.23 -13.49 9.54
C ASN A 168 -8.71 -13.91 9.62
N THR A 169 -9.61 -13.13 9.02
CA THR A 169 -11.08 -13.25 9.09
C THR A 169 -11.68 -13.07 10.49
N GLN A 170 -10.93 -12.46 11.43
CA GLN A 170 -11.38 -12.19 12.79
C GLN A 170 -11.32 -10.68 13.07
N PRO A 171 -12.38 -9.92 12.75
CA PRO A 171 -12.37 -8.45 12.93
C PRO A 171 -12.17 -8.03 14.40
N VAL A 172 -12.40 -8.92 15.35
CA VAL A 172 -12.20 -8.61 16.78
C VAL A 172 -10.74 -8.36 17.14
N ASP A 173 -9.79 -8.94 16.40
CA ASP A 173 -8.35 -8.82 16.66
C ASP A 173 -7.60 -7.86 15.71
N ASP A 174 -8.32 -7.21 14.80
CA ASP A 174 -7.75 -6.22 13.88
C ASP A 174 -7.02 -5.06 14.58
N PHE A 175 -7.32 -4.80 15.86
CA PHE A 175 -6.66 -3.77 16.67
C PHE A 175 -5.56 -4.39 17.53
N THR A 176 -4.60 -5.01 16.87
CA THR A 176 -3.35 -5.41 17.50
C THR A 176 -2.43 -4.19 17.63
N THR A 177 -1.95 -3.93 18.83
CA THR A 177 -0.83 -3.00 19.02
C THR A 177 0.43 -3.64 18.42
N PRO A 178 1.41 -2.83 17.97
CA PRO A 178 2.72 -3.34 17.56
C PRO A 178 3.36 -4.26 18.61
#